data_AF-M9PEE6-F1
#
_entry.id   AF-M9PEE6-F1
#
_cell.length_a   1.000
_cell.length_b   1.000
_cell.length_c   1.000
_cell.angle_alpha   90.00
_cell.angle_beta   90.00
_cell.angle_gamma   90.00
#
_symmetry.space_group_name_H-M   'P 1'
#
loop_
_entity.id
_entity.type
_entity.pdbx_description
1 polymer ?
#
loop_
_entity_poly.entity_id
_entity_poly.type
_entity_poly.pdbx_seq_one_letter_code
_entity_poly.pdbx_strand_id
1 'polypeptide(L)'
;MVDNEETGCLQRLLSVGKLQICKFIIYFVWLVNFIFSCADIYIYYFILKEHMPCWDCLFRSYMIIALTVNALMAPLLIVGFFFIYSHLCREIRIVIYATVLFLATWLQMMLTILFAQQYQIVGDVLRIWMNRKSLEFYESRCQCCGVLGPDDYKLGDLNIPKSCYKNGSERDEDLYRSGCSTRSIKPASPIIHVISFVIQYVLVICIEVFLIILLRSKSQPTSMWSERVTERFGSVKK
;
A
#
# COMPACT_ATOMS: atom_id res chain seq x y z
N MET A 1 15.58 -18.77 50.58
CA MET A 1 15.44 -17.37 50.10
C MET A 1 16.34 -17.04 48.89
N VAL A 2 17.22 -17.95 48.42
CA VAL A 2 18.14 -17.67 47.30
C VAL A 2 17.53 -17.97 45.91
N ASP A 3 16.58 -18.92 45.80
CA ASP A 3 16.01 -19.33 44.49
C ASP A 3 15.19 -18.25 43.76
N ASN A 4 14.64 -17.27 44.48
CA ASN A 4 13.73 -16.28 43.88
C ASN A 4 14.47 -15.14 43.15
N GLU A 5 15.76 -14.96 43.45
CA GLU A 5 16.58 -13.90 42.85
C GLU A 5 17.20 -14.36 41.52
N GLU A 6 17.62 -15.62 41.44
CA GLU A 6 18.13 -16.23 40.19
C GLU A 6 17.04 -16.37 39.13
N THR A 7 15.82 -16.80 39.52
CA THR A 7 14.68 -16.90 38.58
C THR A 7 14.28 -15.53 38.03
N GLY A 8 14.33 -14.47 38.85
CA GLY A 8 14.07 -13.10 38.41
C GLY A 8 15.10 -12.55 37.43
N CYS A 9 16.39 -12.86 37.64
CA CYS A 9 17.47 -12.48 36.72
C CYS A 9 17.35 -13.19 35.37
N LEU A 10 17.06 -14.49 35.38
CA LEU A 10 16.90 -15.30 34.18
C LEU A 10 15.67 -14.86 33.37
N GLN A 11 14.56 -14.51 34.03
CA GLN A 11 13.38 -13.94 33.39
C GLN A 11 13.65 -12.57 32.74
N ARG A 12 14.47 -11.71 33.38
CA ARG A 12 14.90 -10.43 32.80
C ARG A 12 15.81 -10.63 31.59
N LEU A 13 16.80 -11.51 31.68
CA LEU A 13 17.69 -11.86 30.56
C LEU A 13 16.90 -12.43 29.38
N LEU A 14 15.96 -13.35 29.63
CA LEU A 14 15.05 -13.87 28.61
C LEU A 14 14.17 -12.76 28.00
N SER A 15 13.71 -11.79 28.79
CA SER A 15 12.90 -10.67 28.28
C SER A 15 13.71 -9.75 27.37
N VAL A 16 14.97 -9.47 27.71
CA VAL A 16 15.88 -8.65 26.89
C VAL A 16 16.24 -9.38 25.61
N GLY A 17 16.56 -10.67 25.68
CA GLY A 17 16.84 -11.50 24.51
C GLY A 17 15.65 -11.58 23.54
N LYS A 18 14.44 -11.81 24.06
CA LYS A 18 13.20 -11.78 23.25
C LYS A 18 12.99 -10.44 22.57
N LEU A 19 13.23 -9.33 23.28
CA LEU A 19 13.09 -7.98 22.72
C LEU A 19 14.09 -7.72 21.59
N GLN A 20 15.34 -8.18 21.74
CA GLN A 20 16.36 -8.06 20.69
C GLN A 20 16.01 -8.88 19.45
N ILE A 21 15.53 -10.12 19.62
CA ILE A 21 15.08 -10.97 18.50
C ILE A 21 13.90 -10.30 17.78
N CYS A 22 12.90 -9.81 18.51
CA CYS A 22 11.76 -9.08 17.91
C CYS A 22 12.23 -7.85 17.12
N LYS A 23 13.18 -7.07 17.65
CA LYS A 23 13.74 -5.93 16.93
C LYS A 23 14.42 -6.35 15.63
N PHE A 24 15.23 -7.41 15.65
CA PHE A 24 15.90 -7.92 14.46
C PHE A 24 14.90 -8.36 13.38
N ILE A 25 13.84 -9.08 13.78
CA ILE A 25 12.75 -9.48 12.87
C ILE A 25 12.07 -8.25 12.27
N ILE A 26 11.72 -7.25 13.09
CA ILE A 26 11.08 -6.02 12.62
C ILE A 26 12.00 -5.29 11.64
N TYR A 27 13.31 -5.18 11.91
CA TYR A 27 14.24 -4.53 10.98
C TYR A 27 14.36 -5.28 9.65
N PHE A 28 14.38 -6.61 9.67
CA PHE A 28 14.40 -7.40 8.45
C PHE A 28 13.12 -7.18 7.62
N VAL A 29 11.96 -7.28 8.26
CA VAL A 29 10.66 -7.05 7.59
C VAL A 29 10.54 -5.60 7.11
N TRP A 30 11.06 -4.63 7.86
CA TRP A 30 11.12 -3.22 7.48
C TRP A 30 11.98 -3.01 6.23
N LEU A 31 13.17 -3.63 6.18
CA LEU A 31 14.08 -3.49 5.03
C LEU A 31 13.44 -4.04 3.76
N VAL A 32 12.79 -5.21 3.86
CA VAL A 32 12.04 -5.79 2.74
C VAL A 32 10.91 -4.85 2.31
N ASN A 33 10.12 -4.35 3.24
CA ASN A 33 9.06 -3.37 2.95
C ASN A 33 9.57 -2.11 2.25
N PHE A 34 10.70 -1.57 2.68
CA PHE A 34 11.29 -0.38 2.07
C PHE A 34 11.69 -0.63 0.61
N ILE A 35 12.27 -1.80 0.31
CA ILE A 35 12.61 -2.20 -1.06
C ILE A 35 11.35 -2.32 -1.92
N PHE A 36 10.30 -2.99 -1.42
CA PHE A 36 9.04 -3.11 -2.15
C PHE A 36 8.34 -1.76 -2.36
N SER A 37 8.38 -0.86 -1.38
CA SER A 37 7.84 0.50 -1.52
C SER A 37 8.56 1.30 -2.62
N CYS A 38 9.89 1.20 -2.68
CA CYS A 38 10.67 1.79 -3.78
C CYS A 38 10.31 1.16 -5.15
N ALA A 39 10.12 -0.16 -5.20
CA ALA A 39 9.71 -0.86 -6.41
C ALA A 39 8.31 -0.44 -6.87
N ASP A 40 7.36 -0.31 -5.94
CA ASP A 40 6.00 0.17 -6.23
C ASP A 40 6.02 1.59 -6.80
N ILE A 41 6.78 2.51 -6.18
CA ILE A 41 6.96 3.88 -6.69
C ILE A 41 7.48 3.86 -8.14
N TYR A 42 8.48 3.02 -8.41
CA TYR A 42 9.05 2.89 -9.76
C TYR A 42 8.04 2.33 -10.77
N ILE A 43 7.28 1.30 -10.40
CA ILE A 43 6.23 0.71 -11.24
C ILE A 43 5.12 1.73 -11.51
N TYR A 44 4.59 2.40 -10.49
CA TYR A 44 3.55 3.41 -10.64
C TYR A 44 4.02 4.58 -11.52
N TYR A 45 5.28 5.02 -11.34
CA TYR A 45 5.86 6.07 -12.17
C TYR A 45 6.00 5.65 -13.64
N PHE A 46 6.46 4.42 -13.90
CA PHE A 46 6.60 3.91 -15.27
C PHE A 46 5.25 3.79 -15.97
N ILE A 47 4.25 3.22 -15.30
CA ILE A 47 2.88 3.10 -15.83
C ILE A 47 2.29 4.50 -16.05
N LEU A 48 2.48 5.44 -15.12
CA LEU A 48 2.02 6.81 -15.28
C LEU A 48 2.65 7.45 -16.51
N LYS A 49 3.96 7.31 -16.72
CA LYS A 49 4.68 7.85 -17.88
C LYS A 49 4.10 7.35 -19.20
N GLU A 50 3.73 6.07 -19.28
CA GLU A 50 3.09 5.49 -20.48
C GLU A 50 1.69 6.05 -20.73
N HIS A 51 0.96 6.42 -19.67
CA HIS A 51 -0.41 6.94 -19.74
C HIS A 51 -0.49 8.49 -19.71
N MET A 52 0.65 9.19 -19.61
CA MET A 52 0.74 10.65 -19.72
C MET A 52 0.04 11.26 -20.95
N PRO A 53 0.03 10.65 -22.16
CA PRO A 53 -0.68 11.24 -23.30
C PRO A 53 -2.21 11.22 -23.16
N CYS A 54 -2.76 10.46 -22.20
CA CYS A 54 -4.19 10.41 -21.94
C CYS A 54 -4.63 11.66 -21.14
N TRP A 55 -5.25 12.63 -21.82
CA TRP A 55 -5.78 13.85 -21.20
C TRP A 55 -6.94 13.54 -20.24
N ASP A 56 -6.87 14.05 -19.00
CA ASP A 56 -7.90 13.97 -17.94
C ASP A 56 -8.61 12.63 -17.72
N CYS A 57 -7.93 11.53 -18.05
CA CYS A 57 -8.45 10.18 -17.81
C CYS A 57 -8.54 9.94 -16.30
N LEU A 58 -9.64 9.35 -15.82
CA LEU A 58 -9.82 8.98 -14.42
C LEU A 58 -8.69 8.03 -13.98
N PHE A 59 -8.24 7.16 -14.87
CA PHE A 59 -7.07 6.29 -14.65
C PHE A 59 -5.82 7.07 -14.24
N ARG A 60 -5.55 8.22 -14.88
CA ARG A 60 -4.41 9.09 -14.53
C ARG A 60 -4.54 9.61 -13.09
N SER A 61 -5.75 9.99 -12.68
CA SER A 61 -6.01 10.47 -11.32
C SER A 61 -5.75 9.36 -10.29
N TYR A 62 -6.24 8.14 -10.53
CA TYR A 62 -5.97 7.00 -9.66
C TYR A 62 -4.48 6.65 -9.58
N MET A 63 -3.75 6.70 -10.70
CA MET A 63 -2.31 6.46 -10.73
C MET A 63 -1.52 7.51 -9.97
N ILE A 64 -1.90 8.79 -10.07
CA ILE A 64 -1.30 9.87 -9.27
C ILE A 64 -1.57 9.64 -7.80
N ILE A 65 -2.82 9.31 -7.41
CA ILE A 65 -3.17 9.02 -6.01
C ILE A 65 -2.31 7.85 -5.49
N ALA A 66 -2.21 6.75 -6.25
CA ALA A 66 -1.38 5.61 -5.86
C ALA A 66 0.09 5.97 -5.70
N LEU A 67 0.66 6.75 -6.63
CA LEU A 67 2.03 7.23 -6.53
C LEU A 67 2.22 8.11 -5.29
N THR A 68 1.29 9.02 -4.99
CA THR A 68 1.37 9.89 -3.81
C THR A 68 1.29 9.10 -2.51
N VAL A 69 0.42 8.09 -2.41
CA VAL A 69 0.30 7.25 -1.22
C VAL A 69 1.61 6.48 -0.97
N ASN A 70 2.21 5.89 -2.01
CA ASN A 70 3.49 5.19 -1.87
C ASN A 70 4.64 6.14 -1.56
N ALA A 71 4.67 7.32 -2.17
CA ALA A 71 5.66 8.36 -1.88
C ALA A 71 5.56 8.88 -0.44
N LEU A 72 4.35 8.99 0.13
CA LEU A 72 4.12 9.34 1.53
C LEU A 72 4.43 8.17 2.48
N MET A 73 4.36 6.93 2.01
CA MET A 73 4.75 5.75 2.80
C MET A 73 6.26 5.71 3.08
N ALA A 74 7.10 6.10 2.12
CA ALA A 74 8.54 6.12 2.28
C ALA A 74 9.05 6.92 3.50
N PRO A 75 8.65 8.19 3.73
CA PRO A 75 9.04 8.93 4.92
C PRO A 75 8.43 8.35 6.20
N LEU A 76 7.22 7.75 6.15
CA LEU A 76 6.64 7.05 7.30
C LEU A 76 7.53 5.87 7.72
N LEU A 77 7.98 5.05 6.77
CA LEU A 77 8.91 3.95 7.04
C LEU A 77 10.23 4.45 7.64
N ILE A 78 10.79 5.56 7.11
CA ILE A 78 12.02 6.16 7.65
C ILE A 78 11.83 6.61 9.10
N VAL A 79 10.73 7.29 9.41
CA VAL A 79 10.39 7.71 10.77
C VAL A 79 10.24 6.49 11.70
N GLY A 80 9.61 5.42 11.21
CA GLY A 80 9.51 4.14 11.92
C GLY A 80 10.84 3.54 12.31
N PHE A 81 11.83 3.58 11.41
CA PHE A 81 13.19 3.13 11.69
C PHE A 81 13.79 3.88 12.90
N PHE A 82 13.65 5.21 12.91
CA PHE A 82 14.12 6.02 14.04
C PHE A 82 13.39 5.71 15.35
N PHE A 83 12.10 5.39 15.32
CA PHE A 83 11.34 5.03 16.51
C PHE A 83 11.73 3.68 17.10
N ILE A 84 12.04 2.68 16.27
CA ILE A 84 12.47 1.36 16.74
C ILE A 84 13.90 1.44 17.32
N TYR A 85 14.77 2.26 16.71
CA TYR A 85 16.13 2.48 17.17
C TYR A 85 16.18 3.31 18.45
N SER A 86 15.45 4.41 18.48
CA SER A 86 15.39 5.33 19.60
C SER A 86 14.45 4.79 20.67
N HIS A 87 14.97 3.95 21.56
CA HIS A 87 14.29 3.43 22.77
C HIS A 87 13.71 4.55 23.69
N LEU A 88 13.96 5.82 23.36
CA LEU A 88 13.53 6.99 24.11
C LEU A 88 12.12 7.50 23.77
N CYS A 89 11.45 6.97 22.75
CA CYS A 89 10.13 7.48 22.40
C CYS A 89 9.06 6.92 23.37
N ARG A 90 8.31 7.83 24.00
CA ARG A 90 7.12 7.52 24.82
C ARG A 90 6.21 6.56 24.05
N GLU A 91 5.68 5.54 24.73
CA GLU A 91 4.75 4.53 24.20
C GLU A 91 3.66 5.14 23.30
N ILE A 92 3.11 6.29 23.71
CA ILE A 92 2.08 7.04 22.97
C ILE A 92 2.51 7.35 21.53
N ARG A 93 3.78 7.69 21.29
CA ARG A 93 4.28 7.98 19.93
C ARG A 93 4.33 6.72 19.06
N ILE A 94 4.68 5.58 19.66
CA ILE A 94 4.71 4.29 18.95
C ILE A 94 3.27 3.86 18.61
N VAL A 95 2.31 4.03 19.53
CA VAL A 95 0.88 3.77 19.28
C VAL A 95 0.36 4.62 18.12
N ILE A 96 0.64 5.92 18.13
CA ILE A 96 0.22 6.83 17.06
C ILE A 96 0.85 6.40 15.73
N TYR A 97 2.15 6.11 15.74
CA TYR A 97 2.85 5.63 14.55
C TYR A 97 2.25 4.34 13.99
N ALA A 98 2.01 3.34 14.84
CA ALA A 98 1.41 2.07 14.45
C ALA A 98 0.00 2.27 13.85
N THR A 99 -0.81 3.13 14.47
CA THR A 99 -2.15 3.48 13.97
C THR A 99 -2.08 4.16 12.59
N VAL A 100 -1.18 5.12 12.40
CA VAL A 100 -1.00 5.80 11.11
C VAL A 100 -0.50 4.83 10.05
N LEU A 101 0.45 3.96 10.39
CA LEU A 101 0.97 2.94 9.48
C LEU A 101 -0.14 1.95 9.08
N PHE A 102 -0.99 1.53 10.02
CA PHE A 102 -2.15 0.67 9.74
C PHE A 102 -3.12 1.34 8.76
N LEU A 103 -3.50 2.60 9.01
CA LEU A 103 -4.39 3.35 8.11
C LEU A 103 -3.79 3.53 6.71
N ALA A 104 -2.49 3.80 6.63
CA ALA A 104 -1.80 3.93 5.36
C ALA A 104 -1.75 2.59 4.59
N THR A 105 -1.47 1.49 5.30
CA THR A 105 -1.49 0.12 4.74
C THR A 105 -2.88 -0.26 4.24
N TRP A 106 -3.92 0.11 5.00
CA TRP A 106 -5.31 -0.09 4.62
C TRP A 106 -5.68 0.67 3.34
N LEU A 107 -5.25 1.94 3.23
CA LEU A 107 -5.45 2.73 2.02
C LEU A 107 -4.74 2.10 0.81
N GLN A 108 -3.50 1.63 0.99
CA GLN A 108 -2.76 0.92 -0.05
C GLN A 108 -3.49 -0.35 -0.49
N MET A 109 -4.01 -1.15 0.45
CA MET A 109 -4.80 -2.35 0.15
C MET A 109 -6.04 -2.01 -0.69
N MET A 110 -6.78 -0.95 -0.33
CA MET A 110 -7.95 -0.51 -1.10
C MET A 110 -7.59 -0.11 -2.53
N LEU A 111 -6.46 0.58 -2.71
CA LEU A 111 -5.94 0.90 -4.05
C LEU A 111 -5.52 -0.35 -4.81
N THR A 112 -4.85 -1.31 -4.17
CA THR A 112 -4.46 -2.57 -4.81
C THR A 112 -5.68 -3.38 -5.25
N ILE A 113 -6.74 -3.45 -4.42
CA ILE A 113 -8.00 -4.12 -4.78
C ILE A 113 -8.64 -3.42 -5.99
N LEU A 114 -8.67 -2.10 -5.98
CA LEU A 114 -9.18 -1.30 -7.11
C LEU A 114 -8.43 -1.61 -8.41
N PHE A 115 -7.09 -1.74 -8.35
CA PHE A 115 -6.28 -2.11 -9.52
C PHE A 115 -6.33 -3.61 -9.87
N ALA A 116 -6.65 -4.48 -8.92
CA ALA A 116 -6.82 -5.90 -9.20
C ALA A 116 -8.09 -6.17 -10.03
N GLN A 117 -9.10 -5.31 -9.91
CA GLN A 117 -10.27 -5.33 -10.76
C GLN A 117 -9.92 -4.86 -12.18
N GLN A 118 -10.54 -5.48 -13.19
CA GLN A 118 -10.41 -5.02 -14.57
C GLN A 118 -10.93 -3.59 -14.66
N TYR A 119 -10.04 -2.65 -14.99
CA TYR A 119 -10.44 -1.25 -15.14
C TYR A 119 -11.31 -1.13 -16.40
N GLN A 120 -12.61 -0.94 -16.17
CA GLN A 120 -13.57 -0.71 -17.23
C GLN A 120 -13.35 0.69 -17.79
N ILE A 121 -12.79 0.74 -19.00
CA ILE A 121 -12.42 1.99 -19.67
C ILE A 121 -13.67 2.77 -20.14
N VAL A 122 -14.86 2.20 -19.99
CA VAL A 122 -16.15 2.77 -20.43
C VAL A 122 -16.30 4.22 -19.99
N GLY A 123 -16.01 4.51 -18.72
CA GLY A 123 -16.16 5.86 -18.18
C GLY A 123 -15.22 6.87 -18.83
N ASP A 124 -13.96 6.48 -19.04
CA ASP A 124 -12.95 7.36 -19.66
C ASP A 124 -13.23 7.56 -21.16
N VAL A 125 -13.52 6.48 -21.89
CA VAL A 125 -13.87 6.53 -23.32
C VAL A 125 -15.10 7.41 -23.53
N LEU A 126 -16.16 7.20 -22.75
CA LEU A 126 -17.39 8.00 -22.87
C LEU A 126 -17.14 9.47 -22.54
N ARG A 127 -16.36 9.77 -21.49
CA ARG A 127 -16.04 11.15 -21.10
C ARG A 127 -15.22 11.87 -22.17
N ILE A 128 -14.21 11.21 -22.74
CA ILE A 128 -13.37 11.75 -23.81
C ILE A 128 -14.21 11.99 -25.07
N TRP A 129 -15.06 11.02 -25.42
CA TRP A 129 -15.97 11.13 -26.56
C TRP A 129 -16.96 12.29 -26.41
N MET A 130 -17.62 12.43 -25.25
CA MET A 130 -18.54 13.54 -24.98
C MET A 130 -17.84 14.91 -25.04
N ASN A 131 -16.57 14.98 -24.67
CA ASN A 131 -15.75 16.19 -24.78
C ASN A 131 -15.18 16.44 -26.19
N ARG A 132 -15.58 15.64 -27.19
CA ARG A 132 -15.10 15.69 -28.59
C ARG A 132 -13.58 15.64 -28.70
N LYS A 133 -12.94 14.84 -27.84
CA LYS A 133 -11.50 14.58 -27.87
C LYS A 133 -11.22 13.27 -28.60
N SER A 134 -10.01 13.12 -29.14
CA SER A 134 -9.62 11.92 -29.88
C SER A 134 -9.52 10.71 -28.95
N LEU A 135 -10.05 9.58 -29.40
CA LEU A 135 -9.91 8.28 -28.73
C LEU A 135 -8.63 7.53 -29.14
N GLU A 136 -7.74 8.17 -29.90
CA GLU A 136 -6.54 7.59 -30.52
C GLU A 136 -5.71 6.71 -29.57
N PHE A 137 -5.52 7.16 -28.33
CA PHE A 137 -4.79 6.40 -27.30
C PHE A 137 -5.44 5.04 -27.00
N TYR A 138 -6.77 5.02 -26.84
CA TYR A 138 -7.51 3.81 -26.54
C TYR A 138 -7.68 2.93 -27.77
N GLU A 139 -7.93 3.53 -28.93
CA GLU A 139 -8.11 2.82 -30.20
C GLU A 139 -6.85 2.05 -30.59
N SER A 140 -5.69 2.72 -30.53
CA SER A 140 -4.40 2.10 -30.82
C SER A 140 -4.04 1.02 -29.80
N ARG A 141 -4.21 1.30 -28.50
CA ARG A 141 -3.81 0.37 -27.42
C ARG A 141 -4.74 -0.82 -27.26
N CYS A 142 -6.04 -0.62 -27.41
CA CYS A 142 -7.05 -1.65 -27.17
C CYS A 142 -7.58 -2.29 -28.47
N GLN A 143 -7.05 -1.89 -29.63
CA GLN A 143 -7.46 -2.40 -30.95
C GLN A 143 -8.97 -2.35 -31.12
N CYS A 144 -9.52 -1.17 -30.85
CA CYS A 144 -10.94 -0.87 -30.86
C CYS A 144 -11.18 0.40 -31.67
N CYS A 145 -12.43 0.69 -32.00
CA CYS A 145 -12.81 1.91 -32.70
C CYS A 145 -14.11 2.46 -32.14
N GLY A 146 -14.16 3.76 -31.89
CA GLY A 146 -15.34 4.43 -31.35
C GLY A 146 -15.73 3.96 -29.95
N VAL A 147 -16.88 4.42 -29.46
CA VAL A 147 -17.41 4.05 -28.14
C VAL A 147 -18.03 2.66 -28.18
N LEU A 148 -19.00 2.45 -29.07
CA LEU A 148 -19.69 1.19 -29.34
C LEU A 148 -19.16 0.52 -30.62
N GLY A 149 -18.65 1.31 -31.57
CA GLY A 149 -18.04 0.80 -32.80
C GLY A 149 -17.65 1.93 -33.78
N PRO A 150 -17.13 1.58 -34.96
CA PRO A 150 -16.69 2.57 -35.95
C PRO A 150 -17.82 3.43 -36.52
N ASP A 151 -19.07 2.98 -36.43
CA ASP A 151 -20.23 3.74 -36.90
C ASP A 151 -20.51 4.99 -36.05
N ASP A 152 -19.95 5.08 -34.83
CA ASP A 152 -20.03 6.28 -34.00
C ASP A 152 -19.41 7.51 -34.69
N TYR A 153 -18.36 7.32 -35.48
CA TYR A 153 -17.75 8.38 -36.27
C TYR A 153 -18.66 8.82 -37.42
N LYS A 154 -19.27 7.86 -38.13
CA LYS A 154 -20.18 8.13 -39.24
C LYS A 154 -21.44 8.87 -38.76
N LEU A 155 -21.99 8.48 -37.62
CA LEU A 155 -23.15 9.13 -37.00
C LEU A 155 -22.86 10.58 -36.56
N GLY A 156 -21.58 10.90 -36.29
CA GLY A 156 -21.14 12.24 -35.93
C GLY A 156 -20.68 13.10 -37.11
N ASP A 157 -20.84 12.64 -38.36
CA ASP A 157 -20.25 13.25 -39.57
C ASP A 157 -18.72 13.44 -39.46
N LEU A 158 -18.05 12.51 -38.76
CA LEU A 158 -16.60 12.49 -38.57
C LEU A 158 -15.98 11.38 -39.42
N ASN A 159 -14.78 11.63 -39.94
CA ASN A 159 -13.99 10.59 -40.58
C ASN A 159 -13.42 9.63 -39.53
N ILE A 160 -13.40 8.33 -39.86
CA ILE A 160 -12.80 7.30 -39.01
C ILE A 160 -11.28 7.57 -38.93
N PRO A 161 -10.69 7.72 -37.73
CA PRO A 161 -9.28 8.02 -37.59
C PRO A 161 -8.39 6.81 -37.95
N LYS A 162 -7.15 7.09 -38.37
CA LYS A 162 -6.13 6.06 -38.67
C LYS A 162 -5.90 5.06 -37.53
N SER A 163 -6.09 5.49 -36.29
CA SER A 163 -5.98 4.65 -35.07
C SER A 163 -6.96 3.49 -35.03
N CYS A 164 -8.07 3.58 -35.74
CA CYS A 164 -9.05 2.49 -35.86
C CYS A 164 -8.62 1.39 -36.84
N TYR A 165 -7.56 1.60 -37.61
CA TYR A 165 -7.09 0.65 -38.61
C TYR A 165 -5.82 -0.03 -38.13
N LYS A 166 -5.71 -1.34 -38.38
CA LYS A 166 -4.50 -2.10 -38.12
C LYS A 166 -3.32 -1.45 -38.84
N ASN A 167 -2.28 -1.08 -38.09
CA ASN A 167 -1.10 -0.37 -38.58
C ASN A 167 -1.39 0.93 -39.37
N GLY A 168 -2.59 1.52 -39.22
CA GLY A 168 -2.98 2.72 -39.96
C GLY A 168 -3.14 2.51 -41.47
N SER A 169 -3.49 1.30 -41.91
CA SER A 169 -3.59 0.96 -43.35
C SER A 169 -4.75 1.66 -44.08
N GLU A 170 -5.73 2.21 -43.35
CA GLU A 170 -6.96 2.83 -43.86
C GLU A 170 -7.82 1.91 -44.76
N ARG A 171 -7.60 0.60 -44.69
CA ARG A 171 -8.40 -0.37 -45.43
C ARG A 171 -9.55 -0.90 -44.58
N ASP A 172 -10.74 -1.04 -45.17
CA ASP A 172 -11.92 -1.57 -44.46
C ASP A 172 -11.71 -2.97 -43.88
N GLU A 173 -10.80 -3.77 -44.46
CA GLU A 173 -10.40 -5.10 -43.96
C GLU A 173 -9.65 -5.04 -42.62
N ASP A 174 -8.94 -3.95 -42.37
CA ASP A 174 -8.11 -3.72 -41.20
C ASP A 174 -8.81 -2.89 -40.11
N LEU A 175 -10.07 -2.51 -40.34
CA LEU A 175 -10.86 -1.69 -39.42
C LEU A 175 -11.26 -2.48 -38.17
N TYR A 176 -10.89 -1.98 -36.99
CA TYR A 176 -11.35 -2.53 -35.72
C TYR A 176 -12.86 -2.33 -35.55
N ARG A 177 -13.60 -3.44 -35.51
CA ARG A 177 -15.06 -3.41 -35.37
C ARG A 177 -15.56 -3.38 -33.92
N SER A 178 -14.70 -3.70 -32.94
CA SER A 178 -15.10 -3.68 -31.53
C SER A 178 -15.05 -2.26 -30.97
N GLY A 179 -16.11 -1.84 -30.28
CA GLY A 179 -16.14 -0.58 -29.53
C GLY A 179 -15.19 -0.56 -28.34
N CYS A 180 -14.58 0.59 -28.06
CA CYS A 180 -13.63 0.75 -26.96
C CYS A 180 -14.28 0.62 -25.57
N SER A 181 -15.61 0.81 -25.46
CA SER A 181 -16.36 0.59 -24.21
C SER A 181 -16.44 -0.89 -23.81
N THR A 182 -16.24 -1.82 -24.74
CA THR A 182 -16.27 -3.26 -24.40
C THR A 182 -14.92 -3.78 -23.92
N ARG A 183 -13.87 -2.96 -24.03
CA ARG A 183 -12.50 -3.35 -23.68
C ARG A 183 -12.17 -2.93 -22.25
N SER A 184 -11.36 -3.75 -21.60
CA SER A 184 -10.80 -3.49 -20.27
C SER A 184 -9.29 -3.47 -20.36
N ILE A 185 -8.65 -2.49 -19.70
CA ILE A 185 -7.20 -2.53 -19.49
C ILE A 185 -6.94 -3.28 -18.19
N LYS A 186 -6.21 -4.39 -18.27
CA LYS A 186 -5.67 -5.05 -17.09
C LYS A 186 -4.34 -4.38 -16.75
N PRO A 187 -4.19 -3.75 -15.57
CA PRO A 187 -2.90 -3.20 -15.18
C PRO A 187 -1.86 -4.33 -15.09
N ALA A 188 -0.65 -4.04 -15.55
CA ALA A 188 0.44 -5.00 -15.56
C ALA A 188 0.77 -5.44 -14.12
N SER A 189 0.86 -6.76 -13.91
CA SER A 189 1.36 -7.42 -12.68
C SER A 189 0.71 -6.99 -11.35
N PRO A 190 -0.57 -7.35 -11.07
CA PRO A 190 -1.16 -7.14 -9.74
C PRO A 190 -0.42 -7.89 -8.62
N ILE A 191 0.35 -8.93 -8.98
CA ILE A 191 1.04 -9.81 -8.04
C ILE A 191 2.06 -9.04 -7.18
N ILE A 192 2.82 -8.11 -7.78
CA ILE A 192 3.86 -7.37 -7.04
C ILE A 192 3.22 -6.47 -5.98
N HIS A 193 2.17 -5.73 -6.35
CA HIS A 193 1.42 -4.90 -5.42
C HIS A 193 0.77 -5.71 -4.31
N VAL A 194 0.29 -6.93 -4.64
CA VAL A 194 -0.28 -7.84 -3.65
C VAL A 194 0.77 -8.28 -2.63
N ILE A 195 1.94 -8.69 -3.09
CA ILE A 195 3.05 -9.09 -2.22
C ILE A 195 3.48 -7.91 -1.32
N SER A 196 3.57 -6.71 -1.87
CA SER A 196 3.95 -5.50 -1.14
C SER A 196 3.02 -5.23 0.05
N PHE A 197 1.70 -5.18 -0.15
CA PHE A 197 0.78 -4.93 0.96
C PHE A 197 0.77 -6.06 1.99
N VAL A 198 0.97 -7.31 1.58
CA VAL A 198 1.03 -8.46 2.51
C VAL A 198 2.25 -8.32 3.43
N ILE A 199 3.42 -8.00 2.88
CA ILE A 199 4.64 -7.78 3.65
C ILE A 199 4.49 -6.57 4.58
N GLN A 200 3.75 -5.54 4.16
CA GLN A 200 3.46 -4.39 4.99
C GLN A 200 2.52 -4.71 6.14
N TYR A 201 1.50 -5.53 5.90
CA TYR A 201 0.60 -6.00 6.95
C TYR A 201 1.35 -6.83 8.01
N VAL A 202 2.29 -7.68 7.57
CA VAL A 202 3.20 -8.40 8.48
C VAL A 202 4.01 -7.43 9.33
N LEU A 203 4.53 -6.33 8.76
CA LEU A 203 5.26 -5.31 9.52
C LEU A 203 4.38 -4.67 10.60
N VAL A 204 3.15 -4.30 10.27
CA VAL A 204 2.20 -3.72 11.22
C VAL A 204 1.92 -4.69 12.36
N ILE A 205 1.67 -5.98 12.06
CA ILE A 205 1.48 -7.02 13.08
C ILE A 205 2.73 -7.14 13.97
N CYS A 206 3.93 -7.16 13.40
CA CYS A 206 5.15 -7.26 14.18
C CYS A 206 5.33 -6.05 15.12
N ILE A 207 4.98 -4.84 14.69
CA ILE A 207 5.04 -3.63 15.51
C ILE A 207 3.99 -3.69 16.64
N GLU A 208 2.76 -4.09 16.34
CA GLU A 208 1.69 -4.24 17.35
C GLU A 208 2.06 -5.29 18.41
N VAL A 209 2.59 -6.44 17.99
CA VAL A 209 3.07 -7.47 18.92
C VAL A 209 4.20 -6.93 19.80
N PHE A 210 5.15 -6.19 19.21
CA PHE A 210 6.23 -5.55 19.97
C PHE A 210 5.71 -4.54 20.99
N LEU A 211 4.70 -3.74 20.61
CA LEU A 211 4.04 -2.79 21.50
C LEU A 211 3.32 -3.48 22.66
N ILE A 212 2.60 -4.57 22.39
CA ILE A 212 1.95 -5.39 23.43
C ILE A 212 2.99 -5.96 24.40
N ILE A 213 4.14 -6.44 23.90
CA ILE A 213 5.23 -6.94 24.74
C ILE A 213 5.81 -5.83 25.63
N LEU A 214 6.02 -4.62 25.09
CA LEU A 214 6.48 -3.47 25.87
C LEU A 214 5.48 -3.05 26.96
N LEU A 215 4.19 -2.97 26.62
CA LEU A 215 3.14 -2.64 27.58
C LEU A 215 3.03 -3.69 28.70
N ARG A 216 3.09 -4.99 28.36
CA ARG A 216 3.06 -6.08 29.34
C ARG A 216 4.29 -6.09 30.27
N SER A 217 5.47 -5.79 29.73
CA SER A 217 6.69 -5.68 30.53
C SER A 217 6.60 -4.55 31.57
N LYS A 218 5.92 -3.45 31.23
CA LYS A 218 5.68 -2.31 32.13
C LYS A 218 4.55 -2.51 33.13
N SER A 219 3.61 -3.42 32.88
CA SER A 219 2.55 -3.73 33.87
C SER A 219 3.02 -4.68 34.98
N GLN A 220 4.10 -5.44 34.76
CA GLN A 220 4.66 -6.36 35.76
C GLN A 220 5.47 -5.76 36.94
N PRO A 221 5.99 -4.51 36.96
CA PRO A 221 6.75 -4.00 38.10
C PRO A 221 5.93 -3.45 39.27
N THR A 222 4.61 -3.20 39.11
CA THR A 222 3.81 -2.49 40.12
C THR A 222 3.07 -3.38 41.11
N SER A 223 2.87 -4.68 40.85
CA SER A 223 2.28 -5.59 41.85
C SER A 223 3.26 -5.98 42.97
N MET A 224 4.56 -5.97 42.70
CA MET A 224 5.57 -6.39 43.69
C MET A 224 5.90 -5.32 44.74
N TRP A 225 5.53 -4.07 44.49
CA TRP A 225 5.66 -2.98 45.46
C TRP A 225 4.43 -2.88 46.38
N SER A 226 3.24 -3.30 45.93
CA SER A 226 2.08 -3.35 46.83
C SER A 226 2.22 -4.46 47.88
N GLU A 227 2.80 -5.61 47.54
CA GLU A 227 3.03 -6.71 48.50
C GLU A 227 4.15 -6.39 49.51
N ARG A 228 5.23 -5.73 49.09
CA ARG A 228 6.32 -5.35 50.02
C ARG A 228 5.96 -4.20 50.97
N VAL A 229 4.98 -3.37 50.62
CA VAL A 229 4.48 -2.30 51.51
C VAL A 229 3.53 -2.89 52.55
N THR A 230 2.70 -3.87 52.22
CA THR A 230 1.85 -4.57 53.20
C THR A 230 2.64 -5.45 54.16
N GLU A 231 3.73 -6.10 53.74
CA GLU A 231 4.59 -6.86 54.67
C GLU A 231 5.38 -5.95 55.62
N ARG A 232 5.83 -4.77 55.15
CA ARG A 232 6.60 -3.83 55.98
C ARG A 232 5.73 -3.05 56.98
N PHE A 233 4.44 -2.83 56.68
CA PHE A 233 3.49 -2.20 57.61
C PHE A 233 2.67 -3.19 58.44
N GLY A 234 2.61 -4.47 58.05
CA GLY A 234 1.97 -5.54 58.83
C GLY A 234 2.80 -6.05 60.02
N SER A 235 4.11 -5.77 60.05
CA SER A 235 5.03 -6.17 61.13
C SER A 235 5.16 -5.12 62.27
N VAL A 236 4.57 -3.93 62.12
CA VAL A 236 4.66 -2.82 63.11
C VAL A 236 3.41 -2.73 64.01
N LYS A 237 2.51 -3.71 63.94
CA LYS A 237 1.35 -3.85 64.84
C LYS A 237 1.28 -5.26 65.44
N LYS A 238 2.17 -5.54 66.39
CA LYS A 238 1.98 -6.54 67.46
C LYS A 238 2.86 -6.17 68.64
#